data_AF-A0A8H4VRL3-F1
#
_entry.id   AF-A0A8H4VRL3-F1
#
_cell.length_a   1.000
_cell.length_b   1.000
_cell.length_c   1.000
_cell.angle_alpha   90.00
_cell.angle_beta   90.00
_cell.angle_gamma   90.00
#
_symmetry.space_group_name_H-M   'P 1'
#
loop_
_entity.id
_entity.type
_entity.pdbx_description
1 polymer ?
#
loop_
_entity_poly.entity_id
_entity_poly.type
_entity_poly.pdbx_seq_one_letter_code
_entity_poly.pdbx_strand_id
1 'polypeptide(L)'
;MEIVRTTLLCEHLEQWIKKTLGDVGRNRLRLRLDEHNTGYVTLKSFQEFARDMTLKDAVRLYCADPQFPLLVWISDDLEVNASKVAYAQARGVSVVQISSTKTAKAWIKVNKSLLKAHDSPRSLRFVSDQNRYELHRNGTVTLNNEAGEQIMKFIREEGIYAPILILTSGQSIHLTRYVESYDMTGSVLWDGRGFYDFAAALGARRKSDRIWMGYGGRYPDGRPL
;
A
#
# COMPACT_ATOMS: atom_id res chain seq x y z
N MET A 1 9.35 26.95 9.53
CA MET A 1 8.79 25.64 9.18
C MET A 1 7.70 25.33 10.18
N GLU A 2 6.44 25.35 9.75
CA GLU A 2 5.32 25.03 10.63
C GLU A 2 5.26 23.52 10.85
N ILE A 3 5.38 23.11 12.10
CA ILE A 3 5.42 21.71 12.52
C ILE A 3 4.43 21.54 13.67
N VAL A 4 3.53 20.57 13.56
CA VAL A 4 2.56 20.24 14.61
C VAL A 4 2.77 18.79 15.05
N ARG A 5 2.65 18.52 16.36
CA ARG A 5 2.68 17.13 16.86
C ARG A 5 1.51 16.35 16.30
N THR A 6 1.77 15.14 15.78
CA THR A 6 0.74 14.30 15.13
C THR A 6 -0.44 13.99 16.05
N THR A 7 -0.18 13.74 17.33
CA THR A 7 -1.24 13.48 18.34
C THR A 7 -2.16 14.67 18.51
N LEU A 8 -1.59 15.86 18.72
CA LEU A 8 -2.33 17.09 18.92
C LEU A 8 -3.17 17.45 17.68
N LEU A 9 -2.60 17.27 16.48
CA LEU A 9 -3.34 17.51 15.25
C LEU A 9 -4.52 16.54 15.11
N CYS A 10 -4.35 15.26 15.44
CA CYS A 10 -5.45 14.29 15.42
C CYS A 10 -6.58 14.70 16.38
N GLU A 11 -6.25 15.09 17.61
CA GLU A 11 -7.23 15.55 18.61
C GLU A 11 -8.01 16.78 18.10
N HIS A 12 -7.31 17.76 17.53
CA HIS A 12 -7.95 18.93 16.93
C HIS A 12 -8.85 18.56 15.75
N LEU A 13 -8.43 17.61 14.89
CA LEU A 13 -9.25 17.13 13.79
C LEU A 13 -10.51 16.44 14.30
N GLU A 14 -10.44 15.60 15.33
CA GLU A 14 -11.59 14.95 15.97
C GLU A 14 -12.61 15.96 16.51
N GLN A 15 -12.12 16.99 17.21
CA GLN A 15 -12.94 18.07 17.73
C GLN A 15 -13.59 18.88 16.60
N TRP A 16 -12.80 19.24 15.57
CA TRP A 16 -13.26 20.02 14.43
C TRP A 16 -14.35 19.31 13.62
N ILE A 17 -14.20 18.00 13.37
CA ILE A 17 -15.23 17.21 12.67
C ILE A 17 -16.43 16.86 13.57
N LYS A 18 -16.38 17.20 14.86
CA LYS A 18 -17.38 16.86 15.88
C LYS A 18 -17.72 15.37 15.91
N LYS A 19 -16.69 14.52 15.82
CA LYS A 19 -16.83 13.06 15.82
C LYS A 19 -15.71 12.41 16.61
N THR A 20 -16.08 11.61 17.60
CA THR A 20 -15.14 10.75 18.32
C THR A 20 -14.71 9.61 17.42
N LEU A 21 -13.40 9.46 17.20
CA LEU A 21 -12.85 8.33 16.46
C LEU A 21 -12.61 7.16 17.42
N GLY A 22 -12.96 5.95 16.99
CA GLY A 22 -12.50 4.74 17.67
C GLY A 22 -10.98 4.56 17.53
N ASP A 23 -10.37 3.76 18.40
CA ASP A 23 -8.91 3.62 18.45
C ASP A 23 -8.27 3.20 17.12
N VAL A 24 -8.93 2.31 16.37
CA VAL A 24 -8.49 1.90 15.04
C VAL A 24 -8.51 3.08 14.06
N GLY A 25 -9.61 3.83 14.00
CA GLY A 25 -9.75 5.00 13.13
C GLY A 25 -8.72 6.09 13.46
N ARG A 26 -8.50 6.35 14.76
CA ARG A 26 -7.47 7.28 15.23
C ARG A 26 -6.07 6.83 14.83
N ASN A 27 -5.76 5.55 14.99
CA ASN A 27 -4.45 5.01 14.61
C ASN A 27 -4.22 5.10 13.09
N ARG A 28 -5.23 4.82 12.26
CA ARG A 28 -5.14 5.00 10.81
C ARG A 28 -4.90 6.46 10.44
N LEU A 29 -5.62 7.39 11.05
CA LEU A 29 -5.44 8.83 10.81
C LEU A 29 -4.02 9.29 11.19
N ARG A 30 -3.51 8.86 12.34
CA ARG A 30 -2.14 9.15 12.79
C ARG A 30 -1.10 8.64 11.80
N LEU A 31 -1.26 7.39 11.35
CA LEU A 31 -0.35 6.78 10.37
C LEU A 31 -0.35 7.54 9.04
N ARG A 32 -1.50 8.06 8.61
CA ARG A 32 -1.58 8.82 7.37
C ARG A 32 -1.00 10.23 7.50
N LEU A 33 -1.24 10.91 8.62
CA LEU A 33 -0.72 12.26 8.85
C LEU A 33 0.80 12.29 9.06
N ASP A 34 1.36 11.22 9.64
CA ASP A 34 2.79 11.08 9.94
C ASP A 34 3.31 9.75 9.39
N GLU A 35 3.27 9.64 8.05
CA GLU A 35 3.61 8.44 7.30
C GLU A 35 5.09 8.03 7.40
N HIS A 36 5.94 8.90 7.94
CA HIS A 36 7.34 8.60 8.23
C HIS A 36 7.61 8.37 9.73
N ASN A 37 6.58 8.50 10.58
CA ASN A 37 6.65 8.32 12.03
C ASN A 37 7.81 9.14 12.65
N THR A 38 7.80 10.42 12.30
CA THR A 38 8.66 11.49 12.82
C THR A 38 8.14 12.01 14.17
N GLY A 39 6.86 11.79 14.46
CA GLY A 39 6.12 12.39 15.58
C GLY A 39 5.43 13.71 15.21
N TYR A 40 5.61 14.17 13.97
CA TYR A 40 5.21 15.50 13.54
C TYR A 40 4.57 15.51 12.15
N VAL A 41 3.76 16.54 11.91
CA VAL A 41 3.12 16.85 10.64
C VAL A 41 3.62 18.21 10.18
N THR A 42 4.08 18.27 8.93
CA THR A 42 4.49 19.50 8.26
C THR A 42 3.34 20.03 7.40
N LEU A 43 3.39 21.30 7.00
CA LEU A 43 2.40 21.82 6.03
C LEU A 43 2.36 20.98 4.75
N LYS A 44 3.52 20.56 4.23
CA LYS A 44 3.62 19.71 3.04
C LYS A 44 2.92 18.37 3.25
N SER A 45 3.24 17.64 4.32
CA SER A 45 2.61 16.33 4.58
C SER A 45 1.11 16.46 4.89
N PHE A 46 0.67 17.59 5.45
CA PHE A 46 -0.75 17.89 5.65
C PHE A 46 -1.49 18.21 4.33
N GLN A 47 -0.85 18.93 3.42
CA GLN A 47 -1.37 19.15 2.06
C GLN A 47 -1.44 17.83 1.29
N GLU A 48 -0.43 16.98 1.39
CA GLU A 48 -0.41 15.64 0.79
C GLU A 48 -1.41 14.66 1.42
N PHE A 49 -1.82 14.91 2.67
CA PHE A 49 -2.91 14.18 3.32
C PHE A 49 -4.26 14.52 2.68
N ALA A 50 -4.54 15.81 2.48
CA ALA A 50 -5.80 16.26 1.90
C ALA A 50 -5.83 16.12 0.37
N ARG A 51 -4.70 16.25 -0.33
CA ARG A 51 -4.61 16.26 -1.80
C ARG A 51 -5.72 17.13 -2.42
N ASP A 52 -6.54 16.54 -3.29
CA ASP A 52 -7.65 17.18 -4.02
C ASP A 52 -9.00 17.05 -3.31
N MET A 53 -9.05 16.47 -2.11
CA MET A 53 -10.28 16.29 -1.33
C MET A 53 -10.38 17.32 -0.20
N THR A 54 -11.61 17.54 0.27
CA THR A 54 -11.80 18.36 1.47
C THR A 54 -11.14 17.67 2.66
N LEU A 55 -10.61 18.45 3.61
CA LEU A 55 -10.00 17.90 4.82
C LEU A 55 -10.96 16.96 5.58
N LYS A 56 -12.25 17.29 5.58
CA LYS A 56 -13.30 16.48 6.22
C LYS A 56 -13.45 15.12 5.55
N ASP A 57 -13.40 15.08 4.22
CA ASP A 57 -13.51 13.84 3.46
C ASP A 57 -12.23 13.01 3.57
N ALA A 58 -11.05 13.64 3.60
CA ALA A 58 -9.79 12.96 3.90
C ALA A 58 -9.84 12.26 5.26
N VAL A 59 -10.22 12.99 6.32
CA VAL A 59 -10.34 12.39 7.66
C VAL A 59 -11.34 11.24 7.67
N ARG A 60 -12.52 11.41 7.05
CA ARG A 60 -13.53 10.34 6.96
C ARG A 60 -13.00 9.11 6.23
N LEU A 61 -12.32 9.30 5.10
CA LEU A 61 -11.76 8.24 4.28
C LEU A 61 -10.72 7.44 5.06
N TYR A 62 -9.76 8.10 5.69
CA TYR A 62 -8.66 7.42 6.38
C TYR A 62 -9.06 6.82 7.73
N CYS A 63 -10.15 7.29 8.35
CA CYS A 63 -10.67 6.69 9.57
C CYS A 63 -11.59 5.49 9.32
N ALA A 64 -12.19 5.40 8.13
CA ALA A 64 -13.12 4.34 7.78
C ALA A 64 -12.41 2.98 7.62
N ASP A 65 -13.19 1.90 7.72
CA ASP A 65 -12.70 0.59 7.33
C ASP A 65 -12.45 0.54 5.82
N PRO A 66 -11.35 -0.08 5.37
CA PRO A 66 -11.11 -0.34 3.96
C PRO A 66 -12.29 -1.08 3.31
N GLN A 67 -12.66 -0.64 2.11
CA GLN A 67 -13.68 -1.30 1.29
C GLN A 67 -13.05 -2.40 0.42
N PHE A 68 -13.84 -3.44 0.11
CA PHE A 68 -13.37 -4.62 -0.65
C PHE A 68 -14.13 -4.77 -1.98
N PRO A 69 -13.46 -5.08 -3.11
CA PRO A 69 -12.12 -5.63 -3.18
C PRO A 69 -11.03 -4.57 -2.99
N LEU A 70 -10.01 -4.91 -2.21
CA LEU A 70 -8.99 -4.00 -1.71
C LEU A 70 -7.63 -4.33 -2.33
N LEU A 71 -7.00 -3.31 -2.90
CA LEU A 71 -5.60 -3.30 -3.28
C LEU A 71 -4.82 -2.42 -2.31
N VAL A 72 -3.87 -3.02 -1.58
CA VAL A 72 -2.92 -2.27 -0.76
C VAL A 72 -1.66 -2.04 -1.58
N TRP A 73 -1.40 -0.80 -1.96
CA TRP A 73 -0.25 -0.40 -2.75
C TRP A 73 0.81 0.25 -1.85
N ILE A 74 1.99 -0.34 -1.83
CA ILE A 74 3.11 0.10 -0.99
C ILE A 74 4.23 0.60 -1.91
N SER A 75 4.35 1.91 -2.05
CA SER A 75 5.34 2.56 -2.94
C SER A 75 5.50 4.02 -2.57
N ASP A 76 6.74 4.50 -2.57
CA ASP A 76 7.10 5.88 -2.26
C ASP A 76 6.76 6.86 -3.40
N ASP A 77 6.61 6.38 -4.63
CA ASP A 77 6.29 7.24 -5.79
C ASP A 77 4.78 7.31 -6.07
N LEU A 78 4.08 8.10 -5.26
CA LEU A 78 2.62 8.21 -5.33
C LEU A 78 2.11 8.89 -6.62
N GLU A 79 2.90 9.81 -7.19
CA GLU A 79 2.54 10.55 -8.41
C GLU A 79 2.67 9.66 -9.64
N VAL A 80 3.80 8.94 -9.79
CA VAL A 80 3.98 8.03 -10.93
C VAL A 80 2.94 6.90 -10.91
N ASN A 81 2.47 6.51 -9.73
CA ASN A 81 1.45 5.48 -9.56
C ASN A 81 0.00 5.95 -9.83
N ALA A 82 -0.25 7.25 -9.93
CA ALA A 82 -1.61 7.80 -9.97
C ALA A 82 -2.46 7.19 -11.11
N SER A 83 -1.88 7.02 -12.30
CA SER A 83 -2.58 6.45 -13.46
C SER A 83 -2.99 4.98 -13.25
N LYS A 84 -2.13 4.18 -12.63
CA LYS A 84 -2.38 2.78 -12.32
C LYS A 84 -3.40 2.62 -11.19
N VAL A 85 -3.38 3.53 -10.20
CA VAL A 85 -4.42 3.61 -9.17
C VAL A 85 -5.77 3.95 -9.77
N ALA A 86 -5.84 4.98 -10.61
CA ALA A 86 -7.07 5.36 -11.30
C ALA A 86 -7.63 4.19 -12.13
N TYR A 87 -6.75 3.44 -12.81
CA TYR A 87 -7.14 2.24 -13.53
C TYR A 87 -7.78 1.17 -12.62
N ALA A 88 -7.20 0.90 -11.45
CA ALA A 88 -7.76 -0.08 -10.51
C ALA A 88 -9.12 0.39 -9.96
N GLN A 89 -9.22 1.67 -9.59
CA GLN A 89 -10.46 2.28 -9.11
C GLN A 89 -11.58 2.22 -10.15
N ALA A 90 -11.27 2.46 -11.43
CA ALA A 90 -12.23 2.31 -12.54
C ALA A 90 -12.78 0.89 -12.70
N ARG A 91 -12.16 -0.11 -12.05
CA ARG A 91 -12.60 -1.52 -12.01
C ARG A 91 -13.31 -1.90 -10.72
N GLY A 92 -13.71 -0.90 -9.92
CA GLY A 92 -14.38 -1.11 -8.63
C GLY A 92 -13.44 -1.61 -7.53
N VAL A 93 -12.12 -1.45 -7.70
CA VAL A 93 -11.13 -1.80 -6.68
C VAL A 93 -10.87 -0.59 -5.78
N SER A 94 -11.02 -0.79 -4.47
CA SER A 94 -10.58 0.19 -3.48
C SER A 94 -9.07 0.13 -3.35
N VAL A 95 -8.40 1.28 -3.35
CA VAL A 95 -6.93 1.34 -3.29
C VAL A 95 -6.50 2.12 -2.06
N VAL A 96 -5.63 1.52 -1.25
CA VAL A 96 -4.92 2.21 -0.15
C VAL A 96 -3.46 2.33 -0.57
N GLN A 97 -2.97 3.56 -0.68
CA GLN A 97 -1.57 3.84 -0.97
C GLN A 97 -0.81 4.15 0.32
N ILE A 98 0.37 3.54 0.49
CA ILE A 98 1.24 3.71 1.65
C ILE A 98 2.68 3.90 1.16
N SER A 99 3.32 4.99 1.56
CA SER A 99 4.60 5.41 0.97
C SER A 99 5.87 4.86 1.63
N SER A 100 5.77 4.23 2.80
CA SER A 100 6.94 3.72 3.52
C SER A 100 6.75 2.28 3.99
N THR A 101 7.85 1.51 4.04
CA THR A 101 7.84 0.14 4.57
C THR A 101 7.34 0.13 6.01
N LYS A 102 7.81 1.11 6.81
CA LYS A 102 7.50 1.22 8.22
C LYS A 102 6.01 1.48 8.45
N THR A 103 5.41 2.41 7.72
CA THR A 103 3.97 2.70 7.87
C THR A 103 3.11 1.60 7.29
N ALA A 104 3.55 0.92 6.23
CA ALA A 104 2.84 -0.24 5.73
C ALA A 104 2.75 -1.35 6.77
N LYS A 105 3.86 -1.68 7.44
CA LYS A 105 3.87 -2.66 8.55
C LYS A 105 2.92 -2.26 9.67
N ALA A 106 2.94 -0.99 10.08
CA ALA A 106 2.05 -0.49 11.13
C ALA A 106 0.58 -0.51 10.71
N TRP A 107 0.27 -0.10 9.49
CA TRP A 107 -1.08 -0.10 8.94
C TRP A 107 -1.64 -1.53 8.83
N ILE A 108 -0.84 -2.48 8.35
CA ILE A 108 -1.23 -3.90 8.30
C ILE A 108 -1.57 -4.41 9.70
N LYS A 109 -0.76 -4.10 10.72
CA LYS A 109 -1.06 -4.50 12.12
C LYS A 109 -2.37 -3.93 12.63
N VAL A 110 -2.62 -2.64 12.38
CA VAL A 110 -3.87 -1.96 12.78
C VAL A 110 -5.10 -2.59 12.09
N ASN A 111 -4.94 -3.07 10.85
CA ASN A 111 -6.02 -3.63 10.05
C ASN A 111 -6.07 -5.17 10.04
N LYS A 112 -5.22 -5.84 10.84
CA LYS A 112 -4.93 -7.28 10.71
C LYS A 112 -6.18 -8.16 10.73
N SER A 113 -7.09 -7.93 11.68
CA SER A 113 -8.32 -8.72 11.82
C SER A 113 -9.19 -8.64 10.56
N LEU A 114 -9.38 -7.43 10.04
CA LEU A 114 -10.15 -7.19 8.83
C LEU A 114 -9.46 -7.78 7.59
N LEU A 115 -8.14 -7.60 7.45
CA LEU A 115 -7.39 -8.17 6.34
C LEU A 115 -7.48 -9.70 6.32
N LYS A 116 -7.37 -10.35 7.49
CA LYS A 116 -7.53 -11.80 7.63
C LYS A 116 -8.93 -12.30 7.28
N ALA A 117 -9.97 -11.56 7.67
CA ALA A 117 -11.35 -11.90 7.29
C ALA A 117 -11.58 -11.88 5.77
N HIS A 118 -10.74 -11.15 5.03
CA HIS A 118 -10.80 -11.01 3.58
C HIS A 118 -9.58 -11.59 2.86
N ASP A 119 -8.82 -12.48 3.50
CA ASP A 119 -7.58 -13.06 2.98
C ASP A 119 -7.85 -14.04 1.83
N SER A 120 -8.10 -13.49 0.64
CA SER A 120 -8.51 -14.24 -0.53
C SER A 120 -8.19 -13.48 -1.83
N PRO A 121 -7.75 -14.18 -2.89
CA PRO A 121 -7.55 -13.67 -4.26
C PRO A 121 -8.63 -12.73 -4.81
N ARG A 122 -9.90 -12.97 -4.41
CA ARG A 122 -11.08 -12.24 -4.86
C ARG A 122 -11.38 -10.96 -4.10
N SER A 123 -10.70 -10.74 -2.98
CA SER A 123 -11.03 -9.71 -2.00
C SER A 123 -9.82 -8.83 -1.71
N LEU A 124 -8.64 -9.39 -1.50
CA LEU A 124 -7.47 -8.66 -1.04
C LEU A 124 -6.29 -8.97 -1.95
N ARG A 125 -5.53 -7.94 -2.34
CA ARG A 125 -4.21 -8.10 -2.95
C ARG A 125 -3.26 -6.99 -2.48
N PHE A 126 -1.97 -7.26 -2.60
CA PHE A 126 -0.91 -6.30 -2.33
C PHE A 126 -0.07 -6.06 -3.58
N VAL A 127 0.37 -4.82 -3.74
CA VAL A 127 1.39 -4.41 -4.70
C VAL A 127 2.49 -3.69 -3.93
N SER A 128 3.74 -3.98 -4.25
CA SER A 128 4.91 -3.28 -3.71
C SER A 128 5.93 -3.02 -4.81
N ASP A 129 6.66 -1.92 -4.75
CA ASP A 129 7.95 -1.83 -5.44
C ASP A 129 9.03 -2.68 -4.77
N GLN A 130 10.09 -2.98 -5.52
CA GLN A 130 11.28 -3.67 -4.98
C GLN A 130 12.14 -2.72 -4.14
N ASN A 131 12.37 -1.52 -4.64
CA ASN A 131 13.23 -0.52 -4.01
C ASN A 131 12.36 0.65 -3.55
N ARG A 132 12.72 1.25 -2.41
CA ARG A 132 11.97 2.37 -1.82
C ARG A 132 12.90 3.36 -1.12
N TYR A 133 12.68 4.65 -1.31
CA TYR A 133 13.31 5.69 -0.52
C TYR A 133 12.61 5.84 0.84
N GLU A 134 13.37 5.68 1.92
CA GLU A 134 12.88 5.73 3.28
C GLU A 134 13.38 6.99 3.98
N LEU A 135 12.45 7.82 4.49
CA LEU A 135 12.77 8.98 5.31
C LEU A 135 12.94 8.57 6.78
N HIS A 136 14.11 8.84 7.34
CA HIS A 136 14.43 8.59 8.73
C HIS A 136 14.12 9.78 9.63
N ARG A 137 14.06 9.54 10.94
CA ARG A 137 13.73 10.57 11.95
C ARG A 137 14.69 11.76 11.99
N ASN A 138 15.95 11.54 11.62
CA ASN A 138 16.97 12.57 11.49
C ASN A 138 16.86 13.36 10.17
N GLY A 139 15.84 13.11 9.35
CA GLY A 139 15.61 13.76 8.05
C GLY A 139 16.42 13.18 6.90
N THR A 140 17.26 12.15 7.12
CA THR A 140 18.01 11.52 6.02
C THR A 140 17.12 10.60 5.21
N VAL A 141 17.30 10.60 3.89
CA VAL A 141 16.63 9.68 2.97
C VAL A 141 17.63 8.60 2.55
N THR A 142 17.22 7.33 2.64
CA THR A 142 18.04 6.19 2.21
C THR A 142 17.28 5.31 1.24
N LEU A 143 17.95 4.79 0.22
CA LEU A 143 17.38 3.78 -0.66
C LEU A 143 17.42 2.39 0.01
N ASN A 144 16.26 1.79 0.22
CA ASN A 144 16.11 0.41 0.66
C ASN A 144 15.88 -0.49 -0.56
N ASN A 145 16.90 -1.22 -0.99
CA ASN A 145 16.82 -2.13 -2.15
C ASN A 145 16.09 -3.46 -1.86
N GLU A 146 15.71 -3.68 -0.61
CA GLU A 146 15.03 -4.90 -0.14
C GLU A 146 13.59 -4.61 0.31
N ALA A 147 13.07 -3.41 0.01
CA ALA A 147 11.78 -2.96 0.50
C ALA A 147 10.64 -3.93 0.13
N GLY A 148 10.68 -4.47 -1.09
CA GLY A 148 9.73 -5.48 -1.56
C GLY A 148 9.81 -6.80 -0.78
N GLU A 149 11.03 -7.30 -0.54
CA GLU A 149 11.23 -8.56 0.20
C GLU A 149 10.80 -8.41 1.65
N GLN A 150 11.24 -7.33 2.31
CA GLN A 150 10.96 -7.06 3.71
C GLN A 150 9.46 -6.90 3.99
N ILE A 151 8.70 -6.30 3.07
CA ILE A 151 7.26 -6.13 3.26
C ILE A 151 6.49 -7.40 2.93
N MET A 152 6.88 -8.13 1.89
CA MET A 152 6.29 -9.42 1.53
C MET A 152 6.48 -10.42 2.68
N LYS A 153 7.71 -10.56 3.19
CA LYS A 153 8.03 -11.46 4.31
C LYS A 153 7.17 -11.11 5.53
N PHE A 154 7.07 -9.82 5.84
CA PHE A 154 6.24 -9.33 6.94
C PHE A 154 4.75 -9.67 6.76
N ILE A 155 4.17 -9.48 5.56
CA ILE A 155 2.77 -9.83 5.27
C ILE A 155 2.53 -11.33 5.53
N ARG A 156 3.48 -12.18 5.13
CA ARG A 156 3.41 -13.63 5.36
C ARG A 156 3.57 -14.00 6.83
N GLU A 157 4.47 -13.33 7.57
CA GLU A 157 4.62 -13.50 9.04
C GLU A 157 3.36 -13.09 9.81
N GLU A 158 2.60 -12.10 9.31
CA GLU A 158 1.30 -11.74 9.89
C GLU A 158 0.21 -12.78 9.60
N GLY A 159 0.51 -13.82 8.79
CA GLY A 159 -0.37 -14.91 8.40
C GLY A 159 -1.42 -14.50 7.39
N ILE A 160 -1.05 -13.63 6.44
CA ILE A 160 -1.88 -13.18 5.31
C ILE A 160 -1.30 -13.80 4.03
N TYR A 161 -2.12 -14.54 3.29
CA TYR A 161 -1.73 -15.32 2.10
C TYR A 161 -2.32 -14.79 0.79
N ALA A 162 -2.97 -13.63 0.84
CA ALA A 162 -3.46 -12.90 -0.32
C ALA A 162 -2.34 -12.68 -1.36
N PRO A 163 -2.69 -12.60 -2.66
CA PRO A 163 -1.72 -12.36 -3.72
C PRO A 163 -0.88 -11.11 -3.49
N ILE A 164 0.43 -11.21 -3.73
CA ILE A 164 1.39 -10.11 -3.67
C ILE A 164 2.09 -10.01 -5.03
N LEU A 165 2.12 -8.80 -5.59
CA LEU A 165 2.85 -8.52 -6.82
C LEU A 165 3.95 -7.48 -6.57
N ILE A 166 5.19 -7.85 -6.85
CA ILE A 166 6.35 -6.95 -6.78
C ILE A 166 6.54 -6.31 -8.16
N LEU A 167 6.35 -4.99 -8.23
CA LEU A 167 6.66 -4.20 -9.42
C LEU A 167 8.10 -3.73 -9.36
N THR A 168 8.82 -3.82 -10.46
CA THR A 168 10.24 -3.46 -10.50
C THR A 168 10.66 -2.99 -11.88
N SER A 169 11.80 -2.32 -11.95
CA SER A 169 12.41 -1.93 -13.23
C SER A 169 13.14 -3.13 -13.85
N GLY A 170 13.43 -3.06 -15.15
CA GLY A 170 14.26 -4.06 -15.82
C GLY A 170 15.66 -4.19 -15.20
N GLN A 171 16.18 -3.11 -14.61
CA GLN A 171 17.48 -3.12 -13.93
C GLN A 171 17.43 -3.87 -12.60
N SER A 172 16.31 -3.83 -11.88
CA SER A 172 16.17 -4.43 -10.54
C SER A 172 15.37 -5.73 -10.52
N ILE A 173 14.94 -6.24 -11.67
CA ILE A 173 14.16 -7.48 -11.74
C ILE A 173 14.90 -8.65 -11.08
N HIS A 174 16.21 -8.78 -11.31
CA HIS A 174 17.04 -9.85 -10.75
C HIS A 174 17.04 -9.92 -9.21
N LEU A 175 16.77 -8.80 -8.53
CA LEU A 175 16.65 -8.73 -7.07
C LEU A 175 15.36 -9.36 -6.54
N THR A 176 14.38 -9.62 -7.41
CA THR A 176 13.05 -10.12 -7.02
C THR A 176 12.92 -11.64 -7.03
N ARG A 177 14.00 -12.40 -7.23
CA ARG A 177 13.93 -13.88 -7.28
C ARG A 177 13.38 -14.51 -6.01
N TYR A 178 13.47 -13.81 -4.87
CA TYR A 178 12.90 -14.27 -3.61
C TYR A 178 11.39 -14.58 -3.72
N VAL A 179 10.64 -13.99 -4.67
CA VAL A 179 9.19 -14.23 -4.82
C VAL A 179 8.84 -15.69 -5.09
N GLU A 180 9.78 -16.46 -5.67
CA GLU A 180 9.60 -17.88 -5.96
C GLU A 180 9.52 -18.74 -4.68
N SER A 181 10.05 -18.23 -3.57
CA SER A 181 10.04 -18.90 -2.27
C SER A 181 8.75 -18.65 -1.47
N TYR A 182 7.80 -17.89 -2.00
CA TYR A 182 6.58 -17.51 -1.28
C TYR A 182 5.32 -17.74 -2.12
N ASP A 183 4.37 -18.46 -1.54
CA ASP A 183 3.09 -18.73 -2.18
C ASP A 183 2.37 -17.43 -2.59
N MET A 184 1.64 -17.51 -3.71
CA MET A 184 0.82 -16.42 -4.24
C MET A 184 1.59 -15.11 -4.43
N THR A 185 2.89 -15.21 -4.74
CA THR A 185 3.79 -14.06 -4.89
C THR A 185 4.46 -14.11 -6.24
N GLY A 186 4.57 -12.95 -6.89
CA GLY A 186 5.29 -12.82 -8.15
C GLY A 186 5.91 -11.46 -8.33
N SER A 187 6.73 -11.33 -9.37
CA SER A 187 7.30 -10.06 -9.79
C SER A 187 7.08 -9.80 -11.27
N VAL A 188 6.83 -8.54 -11.63
CA VAL A 188 6.68 -8.11 -13.03
C VAL A 188 7.34 -6.76 -13.25
N LEU A 189 7.63 -6.46 -14.51
CA LEU A 189 8.17 -5.16 -14.90
C LEU A 189 7.12 -4.07 -14.74
N TRP A 190 7.56 -2.87 -14.36
CA TRP A 190 6.72 -1.71 -14.11
C TRP A 190 5.84 -1.29 -15.31
N ASP A 191 6.43 -1.38 -16.50
CA ASP A 191 5.85 -1.03 -17.80
C ASP A 191 5.05 -2.18 -18.44
N GLY A 192 5.11 -3.38 -17.86
CA GLY A 192 4.38 -4.56 -18.31
C GLY A 192 2.87 -4.48 -18.10
N ARG A 193 2.14 -5.45 -18.68
CA ARG A 193 0.69 -5.57 -18.47
C ARG A 193 0.34 -6.23 -17.14
N GLY A 194 1.29 -6.87 -16.47
CA GLY A 194 1.08 -7.66 -15.26
C GLY A 194 0.30 -6.92 -14.17
N PHE A 195 0.60 -5.65 -13.91
CA PHE A 195 -0.19 -4.86 -12.95
C PHE A 195 -1.66 -4.71 -13.39
N TYR A 196 -1.89 -4.37 -14.66
CA TYR A 196 -3.23 -4.08 -15.18
C TYR A 196 -4.12 -5.31 -15.16
N ASP A 197 -3.55 -6.47 -15.48
CA ASP A 197 -4.25 -7.75 -15.42
C ASP A 197 -4.49 -8.21 -13.98
N PHE A 198 -3.52 -7.97 -13.09
CA PHE A 198 -3.64 -8.23 -11.66
C PHE A 198 -4.76 -7.39 -11.01
N ALA A 199 -4.82 -6.09 -11.30
CA ALA A 199 -5.87 -5.21 -10.81
C ALA A 199 -7.24 -5.53 -11.43
N ALA A 200 -7.29 -5.85 -12.72
CA ALA A 200 -8.53 -6.26 -13.39
C ALA A 200 -9.08 -7.58 -12.84
N ALA A 201 -8.22 -8.55 -12.56
CA ALA A 201 -8.61 -9.82 -11.94
C ALA A 201 -9.19 -9.62 -10.53
N LEU A 202 -8.65 -8.67 -9.76
CA LEU A 202 -9.21 -8.29 -8.46
C LEU A 202 -10.59 -7.63 -8.59
N GLY A 203 -10.75 -6.69 -9.51
CA GLY A 203 -12.05 -6.05 -9.79
C GLY A 203 -13.11 -7.06 -10.23
N ALA A 204 -12.70 -8.05 -11.03
CA ALA A 204 -13.54 -9.19 -11.44
C ALA A 204 -13.72 -10.26 -10.33
N ARG A 205 -13.14 -10.07 -9.15
CA ARG A 205 -13.20 -10.98 -7.99
C ARG A 205 -12.82 -12.43 -8.34
N ARG A 206 -11.78 -12.62 -9.17
CA ARG A 206 -11.29 -13.95 -9.57
C ARG A 206 -10.80 -14.76 -8.37
N LYS A 207 -11.04 -16.08 -8.41
CA LYS A 207 -10.66 -17.03 -7.35
C LYS A 207 -9.27 -17.67 -7.55
N SER A 208 -8.84 -17.82 -8.81
CA SER A 208 -7.55 -18.40 -9.17
C SER A 208 -6.59 -17.29 -9.60
N ASP A 209 -5.40 -17.29 -8.99
CA ASP A 209 -4.39 -16.24 -9.14
C ASP A 209 -2.97 -16.81 -9.26
N ARG A 210 -2.85 -18.10 -9.63
CA ARG A 210 -1.52 -18.73 -9.79
C ARG A 210 -0.73 -18.18 -10.97
N ILE A 211 -1.40 -17.55 -11.94
CA ILE A 211 -0.76 -16.98 -13.13
C ILE A 211 0.21 -15.84 -12.82
N TRP A 212 0.10 -15.22 -11.65
CA TRP A 212 1.02 -14.15 -11.22
C TRP A 212 2.29 -14.70 -10.59
N MET A 213 2.30 -15.97 -10.18
CA MET A 213 3.36 -16.52 -9.35
C MET A 213 4.67 -16.67 -10.12
N GLY A 214 5.77 -16.33 -9.45
CA GLY A 214 7.12 -16.53 -9.97
C GLY A 214 7.82 -15.25 -10.43
N TYR A 215 9.07 -15.44 -10.83
CA TYR A 215 9.99 -14.37 -11.22
C TYR A 215 9.71 -13.86 -12.64
N GLY A 216 9.54 -12.55 -12.79
CA GLY A 216 9.36 -11.90 -14.10
C GLY A 216 8.16 -12.47 -14.86
N GLY A 217 7.05 -12.62 -14.14
CA GLY A 217 5.91 -13.47 -14.43
C GLY A 217 5.55 -13.58 -15.91
N ARG A 218 5.15 -14.79 -16.32
CA ARG A 218 4.80 -15.10 -17.71
C ARG A 218 3.40 -15.69 -17.78
N TYR A 219 2.71 -15.36 -18.86
CA TYR A 219 1.52 -16.09 -19.26
C TYR A 219 1.84 -17.57 -19.56
N PRO A 220 0.86 -18.48 -19.50
CA PRO A 220 1.05 -19.89 -19.86
C PRO A 220 1.63 -20.11 -21.27
N ASP A 221 1.46 -19.13 -22.17
CA ASP A 221 2.02 -19.13 -23.52
C ASP A 221 3.46 -18.58 -23.60
N GLY A 222 4.10 -18.32 -22.46
CA GLY A 222 5.48 -17.87 -22.35
C GLY A 222 5.69 -16.36 -22.54
N ARG A 223 4.64 -15.59 -22.89
CA ARG A 223 4.73 -14.13 -22.99
C ARG A 223 4.93 -13.50 -21.60
N PRO A 224 5.75 -12.44 -21.47
CA PRO A 224 5.83 -11.67 -20.23
C PRO A 224 4.44 -11.13 -19.84
N LEU A 225 4.13 -11.16 -18.54
CA LEU A 225 2.99 -10.48 -17.94
C LEU A 225 3.17 -8.97 -18.06
#